data_AF-A0A0E0BXV8-F1
#
_entry.id   AF-A0A0E0BXV8-F1
#
_cell.length_a   1.000
_cell.length_b   1.000
_cell.length_c   1.000
_cell.angle_alpha   90.00
_cell.angle_beta   90.00
_cell.angle_gamma   90.00
#
_symmetry.space_group_name_H-M   'P 1'
#
loop_
_entity.id
_entity.type
_entity.pdbx_description
1 polymer ?
#
loop_
_entity_poly.entity_id
_entity_poly.type
_entity_poly.pdbx_seq_one_letter_code
_entity_poly.pdbx_strand_id
1 'polypeptide(L)'
;MGAATALYSATCYAHGKYGNGNPYPVNLSVSVGLSGWLPCARSLKNKIESSQEAAQKASSIPLLLCHGKADDVVLYKHGEKSADALKTTGFSNVVFKSYNRLGHYTVPEEMDEVCKWLTANLGVSSSSSA
;
A
#
# COMPACT_ATOMS: atom_id res chain seq x y z
N MET A 1 -4.06 -8.94 -8.50
CA MET A 1 -2.59 -9.12 -8.66
C MET A 1 -1.82 -7.79 -8.71
N GLY A 2 -2.24 -6.79 -9.49
CA GLY A 2 -1.55 -5.48 -9.57
C GLY A 2 -1.32 -4.79 -8.22
N ALA A 3 -2.30 -4.84 -7.32
CA ALA A 3 -2.17 -4.34 -5.94
C ALA A 3 -1.01 -4.97 -5.17
N ALA A 4 -0.75 -6.27 -5.37
CA ALA A 4 0.38 -6.95 -4.71
C ALA A 4 1.73 -6.44 -5.22
N THR A 5 1.84 -6.18 -6.53
CA THR A 5 3.04 -5.60 -7.14
C THR A 5 3.27 -4.16 -6.67
N ALA A 6 2.20 -3.36 -6.52
CA ALA A 6 2.29 -1.99 -6.02
C ALA A 6 2.80 -1.98 -4.56
N LEU A 7 2.20 -2.79 -3.69
CA LEU A 7 2.65 -2.92 -2.29
C LEU A 7 4.08 -3.47 -2.19
N TYR A 8 4.44 -4.46 -3.01
CA TYR A 8 5.82 -4.95 -3.09
C TYR A 8 6.79 -3.83 -3.47
N SER A 9 6.42 -3.02 -4.47
CA SER A 9 7.22 -1.88 -4.93
C SER A 9 7.45 -0.86 -3.82
N ALA A 10 6.42 -0.56 -3.00
CA ALA A 10 6.57 0.27 -1.82
C ALA A 10 7.56 -0.31 -0.79
N THR A 11 7.53 -1.63 -0.56
CA THR A 11 8.52 -2.27 0.32
C THR A 11 9.94 -2.27 -0.25
N CYS A 12 10.09 -2.39 -1.57
CA CYS A 12 11.38 -2.28 -2.24
C CYS A 12 11.92 -0.85 -2.22
N TYR A 13 11.05 0.14 -2.41
CA TYR A 13 11.39 1.55 -2.22
C TYR A 13 11.88 1.81 -0.79
N ALA A 14 11.14 1.34 0.21
CA ALA A 14 11.54 1.49 1.61
C ALA A 14 12.87 0.80 1.88
N HIS A 15 13.04 -0.44 1.43
CA HIS A 15 14.30 -1.17 1.58
C HIS A 15 15.46 -0.56 0.76
N GLY A 16 15.17 0.20 -0.30
CA GLY A 16 16.14 0.71 -1.28
C GLY A 16 16.64 -0.33 -2.28
N LYS A 17 16.13 -1.57 -2.23
CA LYS A 17 16.55 -2.69 -3.10
C LYS A 17 15.40 -3.63 -3.46
N TYR A 18 15.54 -4.29 -4.59
CA TYR A 18 14.73 -5.45 -4.96
C TYR A 18 15.11 -6.70 -4.15
N GLY A 19 14.30 -7.75 -4.23
CA GLY A 19 14.59 -9.03 -3.58
C GLY A 19 15.87 -9.73 -4.06
N ASN A 20 16.36 -9.41 -5.26
CA ASN A 20 17.63 -9.92 -5.80
C ASN A 20 18.85 -9.08 -5.39
N GLY A 21 18.67 -8.05 -4.57
CA GLY A 21 19.75 -7.19 -4.08
C GLY A 21 20.09 -5.99 -4.97
N ASN A 22 19.54 -5.91 -6.19
CA ASN A 22 19.75 -4.74 -7.05
C ASN A 22 19.08 -3.49 -6.44
N PRO A 23 19.68 -2.29 -6.59
CA PRO A 23 19.08 -1.05 -6.10
C PRO A 23 17.69 -0.81 -6.69
N TYR A 24 16.78 -0.26 -5.89
CA TYR A 24 15.48 0.23 -6.37
C TYR A 24 15.63 1.69 -6.83
N PRO A 25 15.54 2.00 -8.13
CA PRO A 25 16.06 3.27 -8.67
C PRO A 25 15.07 4.44 -8.58
N VAL A 26 13.82 4.20 -8.19
CA VAL A 26 12.75 5.20 -8.20
C VAL A 26 12.42 5.65 -6.78
N ASN A 27 12.19 6.95 -6.62
CA ASN A 27 11.61 7.51 -5.41
C ASN A 27 10.07 7.47 -5.52
N LEU A 28 9.40 6.71 -4.64
CA LEU A 28 7.95 6.58 -4.64
C LEU A 28 7.32 7.56 -3.64
N SER A 29 6.39 8.37 -4.12
CA SER A 29 5.65 9.31 -3.28
C SER A 29 4.50 8.66 -2.52
N VAL A 30 3.78 7.71 -3.13
CA VAL A 30 2.62 7.01 -2.55
C VAL A 30 2.45 5.63 -3.20
N SER A 31 1.69 4.73 -2.58
CA SER A 31 1.24 3.49 -3.24
C SER A 31 -0.17 3.09 -2.79
N VAL A 32 -0.96 2.56 -3.73
CA VAL A 32 -2.35 2.13 -3.50
C VAL A 32 -2.49 0.64 -3.86
N GLY A 33 -3.20 -0.13 -3.03
CA GLY A 33 -3.55 -1.52 -3.28
C GLY A 33 -5.05 -1.77 -3.05
N LEU A 34 -5.79 -2.06 -4.13
CA LEU A 34 -7.21 -2.41 -4.08
C LEU A 34 -7.37 -3.93 -4.23
N SER A 35 -8.11 -4.57 -3.31
CA SER A 35 -8.45 -6.00 -3.33
C SER A 35 -7.21 -6.91 -3.53
N GLY A 36 -6.18 -6.67 -2.70
CA GLY A 36 -4.84 -7.23 -2.88
C GLY A 36 -4.25 -7.91 -1.64
N TRP A 37 -2.96 -8.22 -1.73
CA TRP A 37 -2.18 -8.76 -0.62
C TRP A 37 -0.73 -8.28 -0.70
N LEU A 38 -0.01 -8.29 0.42
CA LEU A 38 1.41 -7.99 0.50
C LEU A 38 2.22 -9.27 0.28
N PRO A 39 2.97 -9.41 -0.83
CA PRO A 39 3.90 -10.51 -1.00
C PRO A 39 5.14 -10.33 -0.12
N CYS A 40 5.85 -11.44 0.13
CA CYS A 40 7.14 -11.45 0.84
C CYS A 40 7.14 -10.86 2.27
N ALA A 41 5.97 -10.72 2.91
CA ALA A 41 5.80 -10.14 4.25
C ALA A 41 6.73 -10.74 5.32
N ARG A 42 7.03 -12.05 5.25
CA ARG A 42 7.93 -12.75 6.19
C ARG A 42 9.34 -12.15 6.26
N SER A 43 9.83 -11.58 5.16
CA SER A 43 11.17 -10.99 5.07
C SER A 43 11.18 -9.48 5.31
N LEU A 44 10.01 -8.86 5.44
CA LEU A 44 9.87 -7.41 5.45
C LEU A 44 10.54 -6.78 6.68
N LYS A 45 10.35 -7.38 7.86
CA LYS A 45 10.98 -6.90 9.10
C LYS A 45 12.50 -6.74 8.97
N ASN A 46 13.18 -7.81 8.57
CA ASN A 46 14.64 -7.79 8.38
C ASN A 46 15.10 -6.75 7.34
N LYS A 47 14.29 -6.50 6.31
CA LYS A 47 14.60 -5.49 5.28
C LYS A 47 14.49 -4.06 5.82
N ILE A 48 13.45 -3.76 6.59
CA ILE A 48 13.25 -2.41 7.14
C ILE A 48 14.22 -2.13 8.29
N GLU A 49 14.54 -3.13 9.12
CA GLU A 49 15.53 -3.02 10.20
C GLU A 49 16.99 -2.99 9.70
N SER A 50 17.22 -3.24 8.40
CA SER A 50 18.58 -3.29 7.84
C SER A 50 19.29 -1.93 7.77
N SER A 51 18.57 -0.81 7.80
CA SER A 51 19.15 0.53 7.83
C SER A 51 18.19 1.58 8.39
N GLN A 52 18.74 2.66 8.96
CA GLN A 52 17.95 3.80 9.43
C GLN A 52 17.21 4.50 8.28
N GLU A 53 17.83 4.59 7.11
CA GLU A 53 17.20 5.14 5.90
C GLU A 53 15.97 4.31 5.49
N ALA A 54 16.05 2.98 5.58
CA ALA A 54 14.92 2.11 5.26
C ALA A 54 13.75 2.31 6.22
N ALA A 55 14.03 2.43 7.52
CA ALA A 55 13.03 2.76 8.52
C ALA A 55 12.39 4.14 8.28
N GLN A 56 13.18 5.15 7.91
CA GLN A 56 12.67 6.49 7.57
C GLN A 56 11.79 6.50 6.32
N LYS A 57 12.18 5.77 5.27
CA LYS A 57 11.36 5.64 4.05
C LYS A 57 10.07 4.87 4.31
N ALA A 58 10.13 3.79 5.11
CA ALA A 58 8.95 3.02 5.49
C ALA A 58 7.95 3.88 6.29
N SER A 59 8.43 4.66 7.26
CA SER A 59 7.56 5.47 8.11
C SER A 59 6.91 6.66 7.37
N SER A 60 7.57 7.18 6.34
CA SER A 60 7.11 8.35 5.59
C SER A 60 6.18 8.05 4.43
N ILE A 61 6.38 6.94 3.70
CA ILE A 61 5.58 6.66 2.50
C ILE A 61 4.10 6.42 2.85
N PRO A 62 3.15 7.21 2.30
CA PRO A 62 1.73 6.96 2.43
C PRO A 62 1.30 5.74 1.63
N LEU A 63 0.59 4.82 2.29
CA LEU A 63 0.02 3.62 1.71
C LEU A 63 -1.49 3.56 1.93
N LEU A 64 -2.26 3.36 0.86
CA LEU A 64 -3.68 3.09 0.94
C LEU A 64 -3.97 1.65 0.52
N LEU A 65 -4.64 0.90 1.39
CA LEU A 65 -5.16 -0.42 1.09
C LEU A 65 -6.68 -0.38 1.21
N CYS A 66 -7.39 -0.87 0.20
CA CYS A 66 -8.84 -1.03 0.22
C CYS A 66 -9.19 -2.49 -0.01
N HIS A 67 -10.18 -3.02 0.71
CA HIS A 67 -10.58 -4.40 0.53
C HIS A 67 -12.07 -4.63 0.84
N GLY A 68 -12.71 -5.42 0.00
CA GLY A 68 -14.07 -5.88 0.22
C GLY A 68 -14.17 -7.08 1.15
N LYS A 69 -15.10 -7.06 2.12
CA LYS A 69 -15.33 -8.21 3.02
C LYS A 69 -16.02 -9.38 2.32
N ALA A 70 -16.66 -9.14 1.17
CA ALA A 70 -17.29 -10.17 0.35
C ALA A 70 -16.41 -10.61 -0.84
N ASP A 71 -15.11 -10.26 -0.84
CA ASP A 71 -14.16 -10.69 -1.86
C ASP A 71 -13.91 -12.21 -1.76
N ASP A 72 -14.28 -12.92 -2.82
CA ASP A 72 -14.23 -14.37 -2.99
C ASP A 72 -13.00 -14.84 -3.79
N VAL A 73 -12.24 -13.92 -4.38
CA VAL A 73 -11.02 -14.22 -5.15
C VAL A 73 -9.78 -14.01 -4.29
N VAL A 74 -9.67 -12.85 -3.64
CA VAL A 74 -8.64 -12.54 -2.65
C VAL A 74 -9.35 -12.29 -1.33
N LEU A 75 -9.47 -13.33 -0.53
CA LEU A 75 -10.19 -13.27 0.76
C LEU A 75 -9.73 -12.06 1.59
N TYR A 76 -10.69 -11.30 2.13
CA TYR A 76 -10.47 -10.10 2.95
C TYR A 76 -9.37 -10.21 4.01
N LYS A 77 -9.22 -11.40 4.63
CA LYS A 77 -8.16 -11.72 5.59
C LYS A 77 -6.74 -11.46 5.06
N HIS A 78 -6.54 -11.54 3.75
CA HIS A 78 -5.26 -11.24 3.10
C HIS A 78 -4.99 -9.74 3.08
N GLY A 79 -6.00 -8.90 2.82
CA GLY A 79 -5.93 -7.46 2.96
C GLY A 79 -5.58 -7.04 4.39
N GLU A 80 -6.30 -7.58 5.39
CA GLU A 80 -6.04 -7.29 6.82
C GLU A 80 -4.62 -7.67 7.23
N LYS A 81 -4.20 -8.91 6.95
CA LYS A 81 -2.83 -9.36 7.26
C LYS A 81 -1.75 -8.53 6.57
N SER A 82 -2.05 -7.98 5.39
CA SER A 82 -1.12 -7.13 4.65
C SER A 82 -0.97 -5.78 5.33
N ALA A 83 -2.08 -5.15 5.72
CA ALA A 83 -2.07 -3.90 6.47
C ALA A 83 -1.38 -4.06 7.82
N ASP A 84 -1.65 -5.15 8.54
CA ASP A 84 -1.00 -5.44 9.83
C ASP A 84 0.50 -5.67 9.68
N ALA A 85 0.92 -6.45 8.67
CA ALA A 85 2.33 -6.68 8.39
C ALA A 85 3.06 -5.37 8.06
N LEU A 86 2.47 -4.47 7.26
CA LEU A 86 3.04 -3.15 6.98
C LEU A 86 3.19 -2.32 8.27
N LYS A 87 2.11 -2.18 9.04
CA LYS A 87 2.11 -1.38 10.27
C LYS A 87 3.12 -1.88 11.31
N THR A 88 3.15 -3.19 11.52
CA THR A 88 4.06 -3.83 12.51
C THR A 88 5.53 -3.83 12.07
N THR A 89 5.84 -3.53 10.81
CA THR A 89 7.21 -3.47 10.29
C THR A 89 7.69 -2.05 10.00
N GLY A 90 7.03 -1.04 10.56
CA GLY A 90 7.51 0.36 10.55
C GLY A 90 6.84 1.26 9.53
N PHE A 91 5.89 0.77 8.72
CA PHE A 91 5.09 1.63 7.86
C PHE A 91 3.99 2.32 8.68
N SER A 92 4.30 3.50 9.21
CA SER A 92 3.39 4.26 10.08
C SER A 92 2.26 4.96 9.33
N ASN A 93 2.41 5.23 8.04
CA ASN A 93 1.41 5.93 7.23
C ASN A 93 0.58 4.95 6.37
N VAL A 94 -0.10 4.00 7.02
CA VAL A 94 -0.92 2.97 6.35
C VAL A 94 -2.39 3.17 6.69
N VAL A 95 -3.20 3.43 5.66
CA VAL A 95 -4.66 3.47 5.75
C VAL A 95 -5.22 2.16 5.19
N PHE A 96 -6.09 1.49 5.95
CA PHE A 96 -6.83 0.31 5.50
C PHE A 96 -8.32 0.60 5.54
N LYS A 97 -8.99 0.53 4.38
CA LYS A 97 -10.42 0.79 4.21
C LYS A 97 -11.14 -0.52 3.88
N SER A 98 -12.19 -0.81 4.64
CA SER A 98 -12.96 -2.05 4.50
C SER A 98 -14.38 -1.78 4.01
N TYR A 99 -14.85 -2.54 3.03
CA TYR A 99 -16.18 -2.39 2.44
C TYR A 99 -17.02 -3.65 2.65
N ASN A 100 -18.11 -3.58 3.42
CA ASN A 100 -18.83 -4.78 3.90
C ASN A 100 -19.43 -5.65 2.78
N ARG A 101 -19.87 -5.06 1.66
CA ARG A 101 -20.57 -5.75 0.57
C ARG A 101 -19.78 -5.82 -0.75
N LEU A 102 -18.55 -5.30 -0.74
CA LEU A 102 -17.69 -5.28 -1.93
C LEU A 102 -17.08 -6.67 -2.16
N GLY A 103 -17.20 -7.18 -3.38
CA GLY A 103 -16.54 -8.40 -3.86
C GLY A 103 -15.20 -8.09 -4.55
N HIS A 104 -14.76 -8.94 -5.48
CA HIS A 104 -13.51 -8.72 -6.23
C HIS A 104 -13.66 -7.76 -7.43
N TYR A 105 -14.12 -6.55 -7.15
CA TYR A 105 -14.29 -5.46 -8.12
C TYR A 105 -14.15 -4.11 -7.40
N THR A 106 -14.28 -3.00 -8.12
CA THR A 106 -14.27 -1.65 -7.54
C THR A 106 -15.65 -1.02 -7.58
N VAL A 107 -15.90 -0.05 -6.69
CA VAL A 107 -17.17 0.72 -6.62
C VAL A 107 -16.90 2.22 -6.58
N PRO A 108 -17.85 3.08 -7.02
CA PRO A 108 -17.66 4.53 -7.04
C PRO A 108 -17.26 5.10 -5.68
N GLU A 109 -17.85 4.62 -4.59
CA GLU A 109 -17.55 5.10 -3.24
C GLU A 109 -16.10 4.78 -2.82
N GLU A 110 -15.57 3.64 -3.25
CA GLU A 110 -14.16 3.28 -3.04
C GLU A 110 -13.25 4.21 -3.85
N MET A 111 -13.60 4.45 -5.11
CA MET A 111 -12.81 5.30 -6.00
C MET A 111 -12.81 6.77 -5.57
N ASP A 112 -13.93 7.27 -5.04
CA ASP A 112 -14.01 8.63 -4.47
C ASP A 112 -13.06 8.79 -3.28
N GLU A 113 -12.99 7.80 -2.40
CA GLU A 113 -12.04 7.80 -1.28
C GLU A 113 -10.58 7.72 -1.77
N VAL A 114 -10.30 6.92 -2.80
CA VAL A 114 -8.97 6.87 -3.45
C VAL A 114 -8.60 8.24 -4.03
N CYS A 115 -9.51 8.87 -4.77
CA CYS A 115 -9.32 10.20 -5.35
C CYS A 115 -9.02 11.24 -4.26
N LYS A 116 -9.85 11.32 -3.21
CA LYS A 116 -9.61 12.24 -2.08
C LYS A 116 -8.25 11.98 -1.41
N TRP A 117 -7.91 10.72 -1.20
CA TRP A 117 -6.66 10.33 -0.57
C TRP A 117 -5.45 10.72 -1.42
N LEU A 118 -5.49 10.50 -2.74
CA LEU A 118 -4.43 10.91 -3.66
C LEU A 118 -4.28 12.42 -3.71
N THR A 119 -5.38 13.17 -3.84
CA THR A 119 -5.41 14.64 -3.82
C THR A 119 -4.72 15.19 -2.57
N ALA A 120 -5.02 14.63 -1.40
CA ALA A 120 -4.43 15.04 -0.13
C ALA A 120 -2.92 14.72 -0.02
N ASN A 121 -2.49 13.55 -0.47
CA ASN A 121 -1.08 13.11 -0.33
C ASN A 121 -0.16 13.64 -1.44
N LEU A 122 -0.71 14.05 -2.59
CA LEU A 122 0.06 14.58 -3.72
C LEU A 122 -0.02 16.11 -3.84
N GLY A 123 -0.82 16.77 -2.99
CA GLY A 123 -0.98 18.23 -3.03
C GLY A 123 -1.62 18.74 -4.33
N VAL A 124 -2.39 17.89 -5.02
CA VAL A 124 -3.10 18.28 -6.24
C VAL A 124 -4.31 19.10 -5.82
N SER A 125 -4.31 20.41 -6.05
CA SER A 125 -5.51 21.23 -5.89
C SER A 125 -6.58 20.77 -6.88
N SER A 126 -7.82 20.57 -6.44
CA SER A 126 -8.94 20.32 -7.35
C SER A 126 -9.06 21.51 -8.30
N SER A 127 -8.66 21.35 -9.56
CA SER A 127 -9.08 22.26 -10.61
C SER A 127 -10.57 22.02 -10.82
N SER A 128 -11.41 22.79 -10.12
CA SER A 128 -12.84 22.84 -10.37
C SER A 128 -13.02 23.37 -11.79
N SER A 129 -13.29 22.49 -12.74
CA SER A 129 -13.84 22.90 -14.04
C SER A 129 -15.24 23.43 -13.77
N ALA A 130 -15.40 24.74 -13.96
CA ALA A 130 -16.68 25.43 -13.99
C ALA A 130 -17.50 25.03 -15.23
#